data_AF-A0A7M5XKI6-F1
#
_entry.id   AF-A0A7M5XKI6-F1
#
_cell.length_a   1.000
_cell.length_b   1.000
_cell.length_c   1.000
_cell.angle_alpha   90.00
_cell.angle_beta   90.00
_cell.angle_gamma   90.00
#
_symmetry.space_group_name_H-M   'P 1'
#
loop_
_entity.id
_entity.type
_entity.pdbx_description
1 polymer ?
#
loop_
_entity_poly.entity_id
_entity_poly.type
_entity_poly.pdbx_seq_one_letter_code
_entity_poly.pdbx_strand_id
1 'polypeptide(L)'
;MRRREDTKNATATAGIHGHRNPQPFEFFSFVGCTSLPFFHLKLTLLIMASLRKLVTSPNLVSVLRRQVSSSSALRAAAVDISNPAQADRSTETLSDALAAKEKGPWKELNKEDKIALYRASFPSTIAEGDRADPDLGRVVFGVTVGVSVAVTFFVFLKKFVGPNPPRTLTPEWREAQLERMKLQNMNPITGISSKK
;
A
#
# COMPACT_ATOMS: atom_id res chain seq x y z
N MET A 1 21.50 45.56 47.06
CA MET A 1 20.33 45.31 47.94
C MET A 1 19.32 44.53 47.11
N ARG A 2 18.87 43.30 47.32
CA ARG A 2 18.92 42.27 48.38
C ARG A 2 18.29 41.05 47.65
N ARG A 3 18.95 39.91 47.42
CA ARG A 3 18.83 38.69 48.25
C ARG A 3 19.53 37.54 47.50
N ARG A 4 20.67 37.09 48.01
CA ARG A 4 21.07 35.67 47.93
C ARG A 4 20.08 34.93 48.84
N GLU A 5 19.43 33.85 48.41
CA GLU A 5 18.98 32.79 49.33
C GLU A 5 18.35 31.51 48.74
N ASP A 6 18.20 31.33 47.42
CA ASP A 6 17.47 30.14 46.92
C ASP A 6 18.37 28.91 46.60
N THR A 7 19.58 28.83 47.16
CA THR A 7 20.47 27.65 46.98
C THR A 7 20.40 26.65 48.14
N LYS A 8 19.39 26.74 49.02
CA LYS A 8 19.25 25.88 50.20
C LYS A 8 17.97 25.03 50.25
N ASN A 9 17.35 24.80 49.09
CA ASN A 9 16.10 24.05 49.00
C ASN A 9 16.36 22.79 48.14
N ALA A 10 16.81 21.74 48.82
CA ALA A 10 16.68 20.33 48.43
C ALA A 10 17.34 19.93 47.09
N THR A 11 18.52 19.32 47.02
CA THR A 11 18.93 18.07 47.71
C THR A 11 17.75 17.27 48.28
N ALA A 12 16.84 16.83 47.40
CA ALA A 12 15.94 15.71 47.66
C ALA A 12 16.29 14.59 46.69
N THR A 13 17.33 13.85 47.05
CA THR A 13 17.52 12.46 46.68
C THR A 13 16.30 11.69 47.20
N ALA A 14 15.33 11.40 46.36
CA ALA A 14 14.22 10.52 46.72
C ALA A 14 13.68 9.81 45.48
N GLY A 15 14.05 8.53 45.37
CA GLY A 15 13.18 7.49 44.81
C GLY A 15 12.91 7.56 43.32
N ILE A 16 13.80 6.97 42.53
CA ILE A 16 13.38 6.23 41.34
C ILE A 16 12.60 5.00 41.83
N HIS A 17 11.36 5.21 42.29
CA HIS A 17 10.39 4.14 42.43
C HIS A 17 9.63 4.05 41.12
N GLY A 18 10.10 3.15 40.26
CA GLY A 18 9.32 2.66 39.15
C GLY A 18 8.05 2.00 39.68
N HIS A 19 6.96 2.75 39.71
CA HIS A 19 5.62 2.18 39.76
C HIS A 19 5.30 1.61 38.37
N ARG A 20 5.92 0.46 38.04
CA ARG A 20 5.31 -0.49 37.12
C ARG A 20 4.08 -1.02 37.82
N ASN A 21 2.92 -0.48 37.49
CA ASN A 21 1.66 -1.13 37.78
C ASN A 21 1.51 -2.29 36.79
N PRO A 22 1.55 -3.56 37.21
CA PRO A 22 1.15 -4.65 36.32
C PRO A 22 -0.37 -4.61 36.23
N GLN A 23 -0.90 -4.04 35.15
CA GLN A 23 -2.30 -4.28 34.82
C GLN A 23 -2.45 -5.80 34.61
N PRO A 24 -3.36 -6.49 35.32
CA PRO A 24 -3.57 -7.90 35.13
C PRO A 24 -4.00 -8.13 33.68
N PHE A 25 -3.36 -9.12 33.04
CA PHE A 25 -3.79 -9.71 31.79
C PHE A 25 -5.17 -10.35 32.00
N GLU A 26 -6.22 -9.54 31.90
CA GLU A 26 -7.59 -10.02 31.76
C GLU A 26 -7.74 -10.57 30.34
N PHE A 27 -7.54 -11.87 30.27
CA PHE A 27 -7.78 -12.75 29.15
C PHE A 27 -9.24 -12.60 28.70
N PHE A 28 -9.44 -12.23 27.43
CA PHE A 28 -10.58 -12.60 26.60
C PHE A 28 -11.90 -12.92 27.33
N SER A 29 -12.77 -11.91 27.48
CA SER A 29 -14.20 -12.14 27.61
C SER A 29 -14.93 -11.26 26.62
N PHE A 30 -14.88 -11.68 25.35
CA PHE A 30 -15.70 -11.17 24.26
C PHE A 30 -16.93 -12.08 24.11
N VAL A 31 -17.78 -12.15 25.14
CA VAL A 31 -19.10 -12.75 25.01
C VAL A 31 -20.08 -11.92 25.81
N GLY A 32 -20.99 -11.25 25.10
CA GLY A 32 -22.25 -10.76 25.66
C GLY A 32 -22.28 -9.32 26.14
N CYS A 33 -22.27 -8.35 25.22
CA CYS A 33 -22.98 -7.10 25.47
C CYS A 33 -23.54 -6.54 24.16
N THR A 34 -24.69 -7.08 23.77
CA THR A 34 -25.56 -6.57 22.72
C THR A 34 -26.23 -5.28 23.20
N SER A 35 -25.52 -4.17 23.12
CA SER A 35 -26.05 -2.83 23.33
C SER A 35 -25.07 -1.86 22.71
N LEU A 36 -25.31 -1.44 21.45
CA LEU A 36 -24.87 -0.19 20.81
C LEU A 36 -25.00 -0.26 19.27
N PRO A 37 -26.22 -0.30 18.70
CA PRO A 37 -26.41 -0.24 17.24
C PRO A 37 -26.12 1.15 16.63
N PHE A 38 -25.90 2.21 17.43
CA PHE A 38 -25.76 3.58 16.89
C PHE A 38 -24.32 4.06 16.68
N PHE A 39 -23.34 3.56 17.44
CA PHE A 39 -21.94 3.99 17.30
C PHE A 39 -21.24 3.28 16.14
N HIS A 40 -21.57 1.99 15.92
CA HIS A 40 -21.01 1.20 14.82
C HIS A 40 -21.47 1.75 13.45
N LEU A 41 -22.73 2.19 13.35
CA LEU A 41 -23.29 2.69 12.08
C LEU A 41 -22.64 4.00 11.61
N LYS A 42 -22.36 4.93 12.53
CA LYS A 42 -21.68 6.19 12.22
C LYS A 42 -20.20 5.98 11.91
N LEU A 43 -19.53 5.07 12.62
CA LEU A 43 -18.13 4.73 12.36
C LEU A 43 -17.98 4.03 10.99
N THR A 44 -18.85 3.10 10.65
CA THR A 44 -18.86 2.47 9.32
C THR A 44 -19.23 3.45 8.21
N LEU A 45 -20.16 4.38 8.44
CA LEU A 45 -20.50 5.42 7.45
C LEU A 45 -19.35 6.39 7.20
N LEU A 46 -18.61 6.80 8.24
CA LEU A 46 -17.44 7.66 8.10
C LEU A 46 -16.28 6.94 7.39
N ILE A 47 -16.05 5.66 7.72
CA ILE A 47 -15.04 4.84 7.07
C ILE A 47 -15.41 4.61 5.58
N MET A 48 -16.66 4.26 5.27
CA MET A 48 -17.12 4.07 3.88
C MET A 48 -17.15 5.37 3.06
N ALA A 49 -17.47 6.52 3.67
CA ALA A 49 -17.43 7.82 3.00
C ALA A 49 -15.99 8.29 2.71
N SER A 50 -15.04 7.99 3.60
CA SER A 50 -13.62 8.29 3.40
C SER A 50 -12.99 7.39 2.33
N LEU A 51 -13.32 6.10 2.31
CA LEU A 51 -12.84 5.15 1.29
C LEU A 51 -13.36 5.49 -0.12
N ARG A 52 -14.58 6.01 -0.26
CA ARG A 52 -15.11 6.48 -1.57
C ARG A 52 -14.35 7.67 -2.14
N LYS A 53 -13.76 8.55 -1.31
CA LYS A 53 -13.00 9.73 -1.78
C LYS A 53 -11.58 9.37 -2.23
N LEU A 54 -11.03 8.25 -1.75
CA LEU A 54 -9.67 7.80 -2.08
C LEU A 54 -9.61 6.97 -3.38
N VAL A 55 -10.67 6.21 -3.69
CA VAL A 55 -10.75 5.36 -4.89
C VAL A 55 -10.92 6.19 -6.18
N THR A 56 -11.41 7.42 -6.09
CA THR A 56 -11.71 8.29 -7.26
C THR A 56 -10.65 9.36 -7.55
N SER A 57 -9.44 9.25 -6.97
CA SER A 57 -8.33 10.17 -7.30
C SER A 57 -7.54 9.63 -8.51
N PRO A 58 -7.54 10.32 -9.66
CA PRO A 58 -6.84 9.85 -10.87
C PRO A 58 -5.31 9.81 -10.69
N ASN A 59 -4.77 10.54 -9.70
CA ASN A 59 -3.33 10.66 -9.46
C ASN A 59 -2.75 9.49 -8.64
N LEU A 60 -3.57 8.78 -7.86
CA LEU A 60 -3.09 7.62 -7.08
C LEU A 60 -3.02 6.35 -7.93
N VAL A 61 -3.96 6.19 -8.86
CA VAL A 61 -3.99 5.06 -9.81
C VAL A 61 -2.78 5.10 -10.76
N SER A 62 -2.34 6.29 -11.19
CA SER A 62 -1.16 6.45 -12.04
C SER A 62 0.16 6.20 -11.30
N VAL A 63 0.23 6.55 -10.00
CA VAL A 63 1.41 6.32 -9.15
C VAL A 63 1.53 4.86 -8.73
N LEU A 64 0.43 4.18 -8.41
CA LEU A 64 0.42 2.75 -8.04
C LEU A 64 0.65 1.81 -9.24
N ARG A 65 0.48 2.28 -10.48
CA ARG A 65 0.73 1.47 -11.70
C ARG A 65 2.21 1.23 -11.98
N ARG A 66 3.13 1.98 -11.36
CA ARG A 66 4.55 2.02 -11.74
C ARG A 66 5.46 0.99 -11.07
N GLN A 67 4.97 0.14 -10.15
CA GLN A 67 5.86 -0.72 -9.34
C GLN A 67 5.55 -2.21 -9.30
N VAL A 68 4.57 -2.74 -10.04
CA VAL A 68 4.49 -4.20 -10.28
C VAL A 68 5.29 -4.54 -11.53
N SER A 69 6.61 -4.39 -11.43
CA SER A 69 7.55 -4.92 -12.41
C SER A 69 8.47 -5.89 -11.68
N SER A 70 8.10 -7.17 -11.66
CA SER A 70 8.98 -8.26 -11.23
C SER A 70 8.57 -9.54 -11.93
N SER A 71 8.80 -9.56 -13.24
CA SER A 71 9.03 -10.76 -14.04
C SER A 71 9.42 -10.35 -15.47
N SER A 72 10.40 -9.45 -15.60
CA SER A 72 11.02 -9.16 -16.91
C SER A 72 11.65 -10.41 -17.52
N ALA A 73 12.16 -11.35 -16.72
CA ALA A 73 12.71 -12.62 -17.18
C ALA A 73 11.65 -13.57 -17.79
N LEU A 74 10.42 -13.56 -17.24
CA LEU A 74 9.31 -14.37 -17.75
C LEU A 74 8.68 -13.73 -19.00
N ARG A 75 8.71 -12.39 -19.10
CA ARG A 75 8.38 -11.65 -20.33
C ARG A 75 9.47 -11.75 -21.40
N ALA A 76 10.74 -11.87 -21.02
CA ALA A 76 11.85 -12.04 -21.96
C ALA A 76 11.89 -13.45 -22.57
N ALA A 77 11.31 -14.44 -21.88
CA ALA A 77 11.09 -15.79 -22.42
C ALA A 77 9.72 -15.96 -23.11
N ALA A 78 8.82 -14.99 -22.99
CA ALA A 78 7.59 -14.98 -23.77
C ALA A 78 7.94 -14.51 -25.18
N VAL A 79 7.73 -15.38 -26.17
CA VAL A 79 7.86 -15.03 -27.59
C VAL A 79 7.01 -13.79 -27.84
N ASP A 80 7.66 -12.68 -28.22
CA ASP A 80 6.94 -11.48 -28.62
C ASP A 80 6.23 -11.76 -29.95
N ILE A 81 4.93 -12.03 -29.86
CA ILE A 81 4.08 -12.37 -31.00
C ILE A 81 4.05 -11.23 -32.04
N SER A 82 4.34 -9.99 -31.62
CA SER A 82 4.40 -8.82 -32.51
C SER A 82 5.71 -8.74 -33.32
N ASN A 83 6.77 -9.42 -32.87
CA ASN A 83 8.05 -9.47 -33.55
C ASN A 83 8.28 -10.83 -34.22
N PRO A 84 8.00 -10.96 -35.53
CA PRO A 84 8.10 -12.23 -36.24
C PRO A 84 9.54 -12.76 -36.33
N ALA A 85 10.56 -11.95 -36.06
CA ALA A 85 11.96 -12.38 -36.08
C ALA A 85 12.35 -13.25 -34.87
N GLN A 86 11.52 -13.28 -33.83
CA GLN A 86 11.74 -14.05 -32.60
C GLN A 86 10.96 -15.38 -32.58
N ALA A 87 10.21 -15.69 -33.65
CA ALA A 87 9.46 -16.94 -33.75
C ALA A 87 10.43 -18.12 -33.92
N ASP A 88 10.78 -18.76 -32.82
CA ASP A 88 11.48 -20.04 -32.84
C ASP A 88 10.49 -21.12 -33.29
N ARG A 89 10.65 -21.61 -34.53
CA ARG A 89 9.80 -22.67 -35.06
C ARG A 89 10.15 -23.95 -34.34
N SER A 90 9.25 -24.44 -33.49
CA SER A 90 9.40 -25.79 -32.92
C SER A 90 9.38 -26.82 -34.05
N THR A 91 10.55 -27.40 -34.36
CA THR A 91 10.71 -28.45 -35.38
C THR A 91 9.93 -29.72 -35.03
N GLU A 92 9.56 -29.86 -33.74
CA GLU A 92 8.75 -30.95 -33.18
C GLU A 92 7.33 -31.02 -33.77
N THR A 93 6.75 -29.88 -34.18
CA THR A 93 5.33 -29.78 -34.61
C THR A 93 5.14 -29.60 -36.11
N LEU A 94 6.23 -29.38 -36.85
CA LEU A 94 6.24 -29.20 -38.29
C LEU A 94 6.51 -30.52 -39.00
N SER A 95 5.51 -31.03 -39.72
CA SER A 95 5.75 -32.15 -40.64
C SER A 95 6.59 -31.68 -41.84
N ASP A 96 7.53 -32.52 -42.30
CA ASP A 96 8.39 -32.25 -43.46
C ASP A 96 7.59 -31.93 -44.74
N ALA A 97 6.38 -32.50 -44.86
CA ALA A 97 5.46 -32.24 -45.96
C ALA A 97 4.92 -30.79 -45.96
N LEU A 98 4.66 -30.21 -44.79
CA LEU A 98 4.22 -28.82 -44.66
C LEU A 98 5.38 -27.85 -44.93
N ALA A 99 6.59 -28.18 -44.49
CA ALA A 99 7.79 -27.39 -44.77
C ALA A 99 8.15 -27.37 -46.27
N ALA A 100 7.90 -28.46 -47.00
CA ALA A 100 8.04 -28.50 -48.45
C ALA A 100 7.00 -27.62 -49.17
N LYS A 101 5.75 -27.63 -48.68
CA LYS A 101 4.66 -26.78 -49.21
C LYS A 101 4.86 -25.29 -48.91
N GLU A 102 5.50 -24.93 -47.79
CA GLU A 102 5.81 -23.53 -47.43
C GLU A 102 6.70 -22.83 -48.47
N LYS A 103 7.61 -23.58 -49.10
CA LYS A 103 8.56 -23.09 -50.11
C LYS A 103 7.89 -22.80 -51.47
N GLY A 104 6.66 -23.29 -51.68
CA GLY A 104 5.88 -23.09 -52.91
C GLY A 104 4.99 -21.83 -52.88
N PRO A 105 4.09 -21.68 -53.87
CA PRO A 105 3.16 -20.54 -53.92
C PRO A 105 2.06 -20.63 -52.84
N TRP A 106 2.00 -19.63 -51.96
CA TRP A 106 1.04 -19.60 -50.83
C TRP A 106 -0.44 -19.47 -51.22
N LYS A 107 -0.72 -19.22 -52.51
CA LYS A 107 -2.09 -19.18 -53.05
C LYS A 107 -2.70 -20.58 -53.18
N GLU A 108 -1.87 -21.60 -53.38
CA GLU A 108 -2.30 -23.00 -53.57
C GLU A 108 -2.44 -23.76 -52.24
N LEU A 109 -2.00 -23.14 -51.14
CA LEU A 109 -2.01 -23.75 -49.82
C LEU A 109 -3.41 -23.69 -49.18
N ASN A 110 -3.89 -24.84 -48.67
CA ASN A 110 -5.19 -24.95 -48.00
C ASN A 110 -5.25 -24.09 -46.72
N LYS A 111 -6.45 -23.72 -46.29
CA LYS A 111 -6.67 -22.92 -45.07
C LYS A 111 -6.21 -23.67 -43.81
N GLU A 112 -6.38 -24.98 -43.78
CA GLU A 112 -5.95 -25.84 -42.67
C GLU A 112 -4.43 -25.87 -42.54
N ASP A 113 -3.72 -26.04 -43.67
CA ASP A 113 -2.25 -26.03 -43.72
C ASP A 113 -1.70 -24.68 -43.20
N LYS A 114 -2.35 -23.56 -43.55
CA LYS A 114 -1.96 -22.22 -43.05
C LYS A 114 -2.12 -22.08 -41.54
N ILE A 115 -3.17 -22.64 -40.96
CA ILE A 115 -3.41 -22.62 -39.51
C ILE A 115 -2.36 -23.48 -38.80
N ALA A 116 -2.02 -24.64 -39.36
CA ALA A 116 -0.97 -25.51 -38.83
C ALA A 116 0.40 -24.84 -38.84
N LEU A 117 0.78 -24.18 -39.95
CA LEU A 117 2.02 -23.38 -40.02
C LEU A 117 2.03 -22.24 -38.99
N TYR A 118 0.90 -21.56 -38.82
CA TYR A 118 0.77 -20.48 -37.87
C TYR A 118 0.95 -20.97 -36.42
N ARG A 119 0.30 -22.07 -36.03
CA ARG A 119 0.41 -22.64 -34.68
C ARG A 119 1.79 -23.22 -34.37
N ALA A 120 2.49 -23.73 -35.39
CA ALA A 120 3.86 -24.21 -35.24
C ALA A 120 4.90 -23.08 -35.04
N SER A 121 4.61 -21.90 -35.59
CA SER A 121 5.47 -20.71 -35.46
C SER A 121 5.11 -19.86 -34.24
N PHE A 122 3.82 -19.79 -33.90
CA PHE A 122 3.28 -19.00 -32.79
C PHE A 122 2.41 -19.88 -31.88
N PRO A 123 2.90 -20.29 -30.71
CA PRO A 123 2.15 -21.17 -29.80
C PRO A 123 0.90 -20.49 -29.21
N SER A 124 0.95 -19.17 -29.00
CA SER A 124 -0.14 -18.35 -28.45
C SER A 124 -0.53 -17.23 -29.40
N THR A 125 -1.81 -16.89 -29.45
CA THR A 125 -2.30 -15.76 -30.27
C THR A 125 -2.32 -14.44 -29.50
N ILE A 126 -2.30 -13.30 -30.21
CA ILE A 126 -2.39 -11.97 -29.58
C ILE A 126 -3.69 -11.84 -28.78
N ALA A 127 -4.80 -12.36 -29.32
CA ALA A 127 -6.09 -12.35 -28.62
C ALA A 127 -6.10 -13.21 -27.35
N GLU A 128 -5.29 -14.28 -27.30
CA GLU A 128 -5.10 -15.09 -26.10
C GLU A 128 -4.21 -14.37 -25.07
N GLY A 129 -3.18 -13.64 -25.52
CA GLY A 129 -2.29 -12.86 -24.65
C GLY A 129 -2.91 -11.56 -24.10
N ASP A 130 -3.83 -10.95 -24.82
CA ASP A 130 -4.56 -9.75 -24.39
C ASP A 130 -5.67 -10.05 -23.37
N ARG A 131 -5.91 -11.33 -23.06
CA ARG A 131 -6.88 -11.71 -22.04
C ARG A 131 -6.37 -11.22 -20.68
N ALA A 132 -7.06 -10.24 -20.10
CA ALA A 132 -6.67 -9.63 -18.83
C ALA A 132 -6.41 -10.67 -17.75
N ASP A 133 -5.16 -10.73 -17.26
CA ASP A 133 -4.77 -11.64 -16.19
C ASP A 133 -5.55 -11.33 -14.90
N PRO A 134 -6.26 -12.31 -14.31
CA PRO A 134 -7.02 -12.10 -13.07
C PRO A 134 -6.12 -11.85 -11.84
N ASP A 135 -4.80 -11.94 -11.99
CA ASP A 135 -3.85 -11.90 -10.89
C ASP A 135 -3.69 -10.51 -10.26
N LEU A 136 -4.00 -9.44 -10.99
CA LEU A 136 -3.97 -8.08 -10.43
C LEU A 136 -4.93 -7.93 -9.23
N GLY A 137 -6.10 -8.58 -9.27
CA GLY A 137 -7.05 -8.53 -8.17
C GLY A 137 -6.51 -9.18 -6.90
N ARG A 138 -5.79 -10.30 -7.04
CA ARG A 138 -5.18 -11.03 -5.91
C ARG A 138 -4.05 -10.22 -5.28
N VAL A 139 -3.21 -9.58 -6.09
CA VAL A 139 -2.10 -8.74 -5.61
C VAL A 139 -2.63 -7.52 -4.84
N VAL A 140 -3.62 -6.81 -5.40
CA VAL A 140 -4.22 -5.64 -4.73
C VAL A 140 -4.87 -6.04 -3.40
N PHE A 141 -5.55 -7.18 -3.35
CA PHE A 141 -6.12 -7.70 -2.12
C PHE A 141 -5.04 -8.00 -1.07
N GLY A 142 -3.99 -8.73 -1.45
CA GLY A 142 -2.88 -9.08 -0.56
C GLY A 142 -2.19 -7.85 0.05
N VAL A 143 -1.90 -6.84 -0.77
CA VAL A 143 -1.28 -5.58 -0.30
C VAL A 143 -2.21 -4.84 0.67
N THR A 144 -3.49 -4.76 0.35
CA THR A 144 -4.48 -4.05 1.19
C THR A 144 -4.61 -4.72 2.57
N VAL A 145 -4.63 -6.04 2.61
CA VAL A 145 -4.66 -6.81 3.87
C VAL A 145 -3.36 -6.63 4.66
N GLY A 146 -2.20 -6.64 4.01
CA GLY A 146 -0.92 -6.38 4.68
C GLY A 146 -0.88 -5.01 5.37
N VAL A 147 -1.33 -3.96 4.68
CA VAL A 147 -1.38 -2.60 5.23
C VAL A 147 -2.40 -2.50 6.38
N SER A 148 -3.57 -3.14 6.25
CA SER A 148 -4.60 -3.08 7.30
C SER A 148 -4.15 -3.73 8.60
N VAL A 149 -3.43 -4.85 8.52
CA VAL A 149 -2.84 -5.52 9.68
C VAL A 149 -1.77 -4.66 10.33
N ALA A 150 -0.88 -4.03 9.54
CA ALA A 150 0.15 -3.14 10.07
C ALA A 150 -0.44 -1.93 10.81
N VAL A 151 -1.47 -1.29 10.26
CA VAL A 151 -2.15 -0.16 10.91
C VAL A 151 -2.86 -0.60 12.20
N THR A 152 -3.54 -1.74 12.17
CA THR A 152 -4.24 -2.27 13.35
C THR A 152 -3.25 -2.57 14.48
N PHE A 153 -2.11 -3.19 14.14
CA PHE A 153 -1.06 -3.50 15.09
C PHE A 153 -0.41 -2.22 15.67
N PHE A 154 -0.19 -1.20 14.84
CA PHE A 154 0.34 0.08 15.30
C PHE A 154 -0.62 0.79 16.29
N VAL A 155 -1.92 0.81 15.99
CA VAL A 155 -2.94 1.40 16.88
C VAL A 155 -3.01 0.63 18.19
N PHE A 156 -2.93 -0.71 18.15
CA PHE A 156 -2.89 -1.56 19.33
C PHE A 156 -1.69 -1.21 20.23
N LEU A 157 -0.48 -1.17 19.68
CA LEU A 157 0.72 -0.78 20.42
C LEU A 157 0.58 0.61 21.04
N LYS A 158 0.06 1.57 20.27
CA LYS A 158 -0.06 2.95 20.73
C LYS A 158 -1.07 3.12 21.86
N LYS A 159 -2.14 2.32 21.88
CA LYS A 159 -3.19 2.38 22.90
C LYS A 159 -2.87 1.61 24.18
N PHE A 160 -2.26 0.42 24.06
CA PHE A 160 -2.09 -0.48 25.21
C PHE A 160 -0.69 -0.45 25.82
N VAL A 161 0.34 -0.13 25.04
CA VAL A 161 1.75 -0.15 25.49
C VAL A 161 2.31 1.25 25.69
N GLY A 162 1.81 2.24 24.93
CA GLY A 162 2.31 3.61 24.96
C GLY A 162 2.09 4.32 26.30
N PRO A 163 3.07 5.11 26.80
CA PRO A 163 2.87 5.95 27.98
C PRO A 163 1.83 7.04 27.71
N ASN A 164 1.22 7.54 28.79
CA ASN A 164 0.30 8.67 28.71
C ASN A 164 0.99 9.87 28.03
N PRO A 165 0.30 10.56 27.10
CA PRO A 165 0.89 11.70 26.42
C PRO A 165 1.25 12.80 27.43
N PRO A 166 2.40 13.48 27.28
CA PRO A 166 2.77 14.59 28.15
C PRO A 166 1.74 15.72 28.07
N ARG A 167 1.59 16.44 29.18
CA ARG A 167 0.69 17.61 29.30
C ARG A 167 0.90 18.67 28.21
N THR A 168 2.09 18.76 27.62
CA THR A 168 2.39 19.73 26.56
C THR A 168 1.67 19.43 25.22
N LEU A 169 1.10 18.24 25.06
CA LEU A 169 0.37 17.85 23.85
C LEU A 169 -1.14 18.08 23.95
N THR A 170 -1.65 18.57 25.09
CA THR A 170 -3.07 18.93 25.21
C THR A 170 -3.41 20.07 24.24
N PRO A 171 -4.66 20.14 23.75
CA PRO A 171 -5.06 21.16 22.79
C PRO A 171 -4.88 22.58 23.35
N GLU A 172 -5.25 22.83 24.60
CA GLU A 172 -5.10 24.14 25.22
C GLU A 172 -3.64 24.57 25.35
N TRP A 173 -2.73 23.64 25.64
CA TRP A 173 -1.31 23.94 25.70
C TRP A 173 -0.73 24.21 24.31
N ARG A 174 -1.16 23.46 23.29
CA ARG A 174 -0.75 23.68 21.90
C ARG A 174 -1.18 25.05 21.38
N GLU A 175 -2.40 25.47 21.71
CA GLU A 175 -2.94 26.78 21.36
C GLU A 175 -2.17 27.90 22.06
N ALA A 176 -1.98 27.79 23.38
CA ALA A 176 -1.19 28.77 24.14
C ALA A 176 0.27 28.83 23.67
N GLN A 177 0.86 27.69 23.28
CA GLN A 177 2.19 27.66 22.69
C GLN A 177 2.19 28.36 21.33
N LEU A 178 1.20 28.12 20.48
CA LEU A 178 1.07 28.74 19.17
C LEU A 178 0.91 30.27 19.30
N GLU A 179 0.14 30.75 20.26
CA GLU A 179 0.04 32.19 20.57
C GLU A 179 1.38 32.78 20.99
N ARG A 180 2.11 32.12 21.90
CA ARG A 180 3.47 32.55 22.29
C ARG A 180 4.42 32.60 21.10
N MET A 181 4.39 31.60 20.23
CA MET A 181 5.23 31.56 19.03
C MET A 181 4.90 32.70 18.06
N LYS A 182 3.62 33.05 17.92
CA LYS A 182 3.17 34.21 17.13
C LYS A 182 3.68 35.52 17.72
N LEU A 183 3.54 35.72 19.03
CA LEU A 183 4.03 36.91 19.74
C LEU A 183 5.54 37.07 19.60
N GLN A 184 6.28 35.95 19.59
CA GLN A 184 7.73 35.93 19.40
C GLN A 184 8.16 36.04 17.93
N ASN A 185 7.21 36.20 16.99
CA ASN A 185 7.47 36.25 15.55
C ASN A 185 8.32 35.07 15.05
N MET A 186 8.02 33.85 15.49
CA MET A 186 8.76 32.66 15.05
C MET A 186 8.54 32.38 13.56
N ASN A 187 9.63 32.39 12.80
CA ASN A 187 9.68 32.23 11.34
C ASN A 187 8.71 33.18 10.60
N PRO A 188 9.04 34.48 10.50
CA PRO A 188 8.14 35.51 9.98
C PRO A 188 8.06 35.60 8.45
N ILE A 189 8.96 34.95 7.69
CA ILE A 189 8.97 35.06 6.21
C ILE A 189 7.99 34.07 5.59
N THR A 190 8.09 32.78 5.95
CA THR A 190 7.29 31.70 5.34
C THR A 190 6.45 30.92 6.35
N GLY A 191 6.61 31.19 7.65
CA GLY A 191 6.09 30.35 8.73
C GLY A 191 4.81 30.85 9.40
N ILE A 192 4.55 30.29 10.58
CA ILE A 192 3.35 30.49 11.39
C ILE A 192 3.04 31.96 11.74
N SER A 193 4.04 32.84 11.75
CA SER A 193 3.90 34.27 12.03
C SER A 193 3.71 35.13 10.78
N SER A 194 3.92 34.58 9.58
CA SER A 194 3.73 35.28 8.30
C SER A 194 2.25 35.45 7.93
N LYS A 195 1.42 34.48 8.36
CA LYS A 195 -0.02 34.48 8.14
C LYS A 195 -0.72 35.38 9.17
N LYS A 196 -0.73 36.69 8.90
CA LYS A 196 -1.57 37.66 9.61
C LYS A 196 -3.05 37.51 9.25
#